data_AF-A0A914S1V1-F1
#
_entry.id   AF-A0A914S1V1-F1
#
_cell.length_a   1.000
_cell.length_b   1.000
_cell.length_c   1.000
_cell.angle_alpha   90.00
_cell.angle_beta   90.00
_cell.angle_gamma   90.00
#
_symmetry.space_group_name_H-M   'P 1'
#
loop_
_entity.id
_entity.type
_entity.pdbx_description
1 polymer ?
#
loop_
_entity_poly.entity_id
_entity_poly.type
_entity_poly.pdbx_seq_one_letter_code
_entity_poly.pdbx_strand_id
1 'polypeptide(L)'
;GDHREIVRDNAHLAHPFAITVFGNHVYWSDWRVTAIIRDTPSATVVFRSRQPRGTKNPCEVNNGGCSHICLINSPTSRLCACPHMMRLRSGPNKQNCLPVNQTLLAATSTAIHAVDIDFPNAAVFPVIAGKDIQNVKAIAADHSKATVFWSDDTKKAISKVYLNGTGGEETVIWKGTCFIENFISAY
;
A
#
# COMPACT_ATOMS: atom_id res chain seq x y z
N GLY A 1 -9.59 -34.10 -14.20
CA GLY A 1 -9.53 -32.64 -14.31
C GLY A 1 -9.50 -32.33 -15.78
N ASP A 2 -10.58 -31.78 -16.32
CA ASP A 2 -10.69 -31.37 -17.73
C ASP A 2 -11.98 -30.56 -18.00
N HIS A 3 -12.39 -29.71 -17.05
CA HIS A 3 -13.61 -28.89 -17.21
C HIS A 3 -13.23 -27.47 -17.65
N ARG A 4 -12.65 -27.36 -18.85
CA ARG A 4 -12.44 -26.07 -19.52
C ARG A 4 -13.45 -25.95 -20.65
N GLU A 5 -14.53 -25.21 -20.43
CA GLU A 5 -15.42 -24.77 -21.50
C GLU A 5 -14.83 -23.51 -22.13
N ILE A 6 -14.49 -23.57 -23.42
CA ILE A 6 -13.96 -22.42 -24.14
C ILE A 6 -15.13 -21.76 -24.87
N VAL A 7 -15.52 -20.59 -24.41
CA VAL A 7 -16.49 -19.74 -25.11
C VAL A 7 -15.80 -19.14 -26.34
N ARG A 8 -15.95 -19.80 -27.49
CA ARG A 8 -15.57 -19.31 -28.84
C ARG A 8 -16.84 -18.96 -29.60
N ASP A 9 -16.73 -18.02 -30.54
CA ASP A 9 -17.77 -17.64 -31.50
C ASP A 9 -19.05 -17.01 -30.93
N ASN A 10 -18.96 -16.33 -29.79
CA ASN A 10 -20.03 -15.41 -29.39
C ASN A 10 -19.88 -14.11 -30.20
N ALA A 11 -20.90 -13.74 -31.00
CA ALA A 11 -20.89 -12.56 -31.87
C ALA A 11 -20.57 -11.24 -31.14
N HIS A 12 -20.68 -11.25 -29.81
CA HIS A 12 -20.44 -10.11 -28.95
C HIS A 12 -19.11 -10.17 -28.18
N LEU A 13 -18.22 -11.11 -28.49
CA LEU A 13 -16.91 -11.28 -27.83
C LEU A 13 -15.80 -10.74 -28.74
N ALA A 14 -15.72 -9.41 -28.81
CA ALA A 14 -14.82 -8.69 -29.70
C ALA A 14 -13.60 -8.13 -28.95
N HIS A 15 -13.83 -7.40 -27.86
CA HIS A 15 -12.82 -6.80 -26.98
C HIS A 15 -13.30 -6.82 -25.51
N PRO A 16 -13.32 -8.00 -24.86
CA PRO A 16 -13.68 -8.10 -23.45
C PRO A 16 -12.64 -7.40 -22.55
N PHE A 17 -13.10 -6.65 -21.55
CA PHE A 17 -12.26 -5.90 -20.62
C PHE A 17 -12.27 -6.49 -19.20
N ALA A 18 -13.45 -6.72 -18.65
CA ALA A 18 -13.62 -7.27 -17.31
C ALA A 18 -14.64 -8.42 -17.33
N ILE A 19 -14.43 -9.42 -16.49
CA ILE A 19 -15.29 -10.61 -16.35
C ILE A 19 -15.67 -10.83 -14.89
N THR A 20 -16.88 -11.31 -14.67
CA THR A 20 -17.36 -11.67 -13.34
C THR A 20 -18.39 -12.79 -13.41
N VAL A 21 -18.58 -13.53 -12.31
CA VAL A 21 -19.49 -14.68 -12.25
C VAL A 21 -20.51 -14.52 -11.14
N PHE A 22 -21.78 -14.79 -11.42
CA PHE A 22 -22.84 -14.75 -10.40
C PHE A 22 -23.90 -15.80 -10.73
N GLY A 23 -24.23 -16.64 -9.74
CA GLY A 23 -25.05 -17.82 -9.98
C GLY A 23 -24.41 -18.71 -11.06
N ASN A 24 -25.20 -19.14 -12.04
CA ASN A 24 -24.72 -19.93 -13.18
C ASN A 24 -24.37 -19.08 -14.42
N HIS A 25 -24.16 -17.78 -14.24
CA HIS A 25 -23.92 -16.85 -15.36
C HIS A 25 -22.54 -16.23 -15.28
N VAL A 26 -21.95 -16.06 -16.46
CA VAL A 26 -20.76 -15.27 -16.71
C VAL A 26 -21.19 -13.93 -17.28
N TYR A 27 -20.63 -12.85 -16.76
CA TYR A 27 -20.86 -11.49 -17.22
C TYR A 27 -19.53 -10.89 -17.64
N TRP A 28 -19.48 -10.22 -18.79
CA TRP A 28 -18.30 -9.44 -19.18
C TRP A 28 -18.70 -8.11 -19.80
N SER A 29 -17.81 -7.13 -19.68
CA SER A 29 -17.90 -5.87 -20.41
C SER A 29 -17.07 -5.96 -21.69
N ASP A 30 -17.61 -5.44 -22.80
CA ASP A 30 -16.90 -5.37 -24.08
C ASP A 30 -16.85 -3.93 -24.60
N TRP A 31 -15.65 -3.44 -24.92
CA TRP A 31 -15.44 -2.06 -25.36
C TRP A 31 -16.01 -1.78 -26.75
N ARG A 32 -16.01 -2.75 -27.66
CA ARG A 32 -16.50 -2.55 -29.03
C ARG A 32 -18.01 -2.67 -29.10
N VAL A 33 -18.59 -3.51 -28.26
CA VAL A 33 -20.05 -3.66 -28.15
C VAL A 33 -20.65 -2.57 -27.24
N THR A 34 -19.83 -1.91 -26.42
CA THR A 34 -20.25 -0.91 -25.42
C THR A 34 -21.38 -1.42 -24.51
N ALA A 35 -21.32 -2.71 -24.17
CA ALA A 35 -22.36 -3.39 -23.41
C ALA A 35 -21.77 -4.35 -22.37
N ILE A 36 -22.60 -4.71 -21.40
CA ILE A 36 -22.36 -5.85 -20.52
C ILE A 36 -23.12 -7.03 -21.10
N ILE A 37 -22.39 -8.09 -21.43
CA ILE A 37 -22.95 -9.30 -22.03
C ILE A 37 -23.01 -10.37 -20.95
N ARG A 38 -24.10 -11.14 -20.96
CA ARG A 38 -24.34 -12.26 -20.04
C ARG A 38 -24.44 -13.54 -20.85
N ASP A 39 -23.73 -14.57 -20.41
CA ASP A 39 -23.83 -15.91 -20.97
C ASP A 39 -23.97 -16.97 -19.87
N THR A 40 -24.50 -18.13 -20.22
CA THR A 40 -24.76 -19.25 -19.30
C THR A 40 -23.97 -20.46 -19.79
N PRO A 41 -22.76 -20.73 -19.27
CA PRO A 41 -21.99 -21.89 -19.69
C PRO A 41 -22.75 -23.20 -19.40
N SER A 42 -22.49 -24.23 -20.22
CA SER A 42 -23.10 -25.56 -20.07
C SER A 42 -22.61 -26.26 -18.79
N ALA A 43 -21.45 -25.85 -18.26
CA ALA A 43 -20.95 -26.27 -16.96
C ALA A 43 -21.58 -25.45 -15.81
N THR A 44 -22.04 -26.15 -14.76
CA THR A 44 -22.47 -25.50 -13.51
C THR A 44 -21.31 -24.74 -12.89
N VAL A 45 -21.37 -23.41 -12.89
CA VAL A 45 -20.49 -22.58 -12.07
C VAL A 45 -20.90 -22.83 -10.62
N VAL A 46 -20.17 -23.69 -9.90
CA VAL A 46 -20.47 -24.03 -8.52
C VAL A 46 -20.27 -22.78 -7.65
N PHE A 47 -21.37 -22.09 -7.37
CA PHE A 47 -21.38 -20.86 -6.62
C PHE A 47 -21.66 -21.12 -5.14
N ARG A 48 -20.67 -20.87 -4.29
CA ARG A 48 -20.87 -20.67 -2.85
C ARG A 48 -20.31 -19.31 -2.45
N SER A 49 -21.09 -18.24 -2.63
CA SER A 49 -20.66 -16.85 -2.34
C SER A 49 -19.41 -16.42 -3.17
N ARG A 50 -19.27 -15.12 -3.46
CA ARG A 50 -18.01 -14.60 -4.06
C ARG A 50 -16.87 -14.56 -3.06
N GLN A 51 -17.21 -14.61 -1.78
CA GLN A 51 -16.31 -14.81 -0.66
C GLN A 51 -16.94 -15.94 0.17
N PRO A 52 -16.74 -17.21 -0.23
CA PRO A 52 -17.18 -18.33 0.60
C PRO A 52 -16.58 -18.14 1.99
N ARG A 53 -17.33 -18.48 3.05
CA ARG A 53 -16.70 -18.78 4.34
C ARG A 53 -15.80 -20.00 4.09
N GLY A 54 -14.54 -19.74 3.78
CA GLY A 54 -13.55 -20.75 3.45
C GLY A 54 -13.19 -21.59 4.67
N THR A 55 -12.18 -22.44 4.51
CA THR A 55 -11.46 -23.04 5.63
C THR A 55 -11.03 -21.98 6.66
N LYS A 56 -10.88 -22.41 7.91
CA LYS A 56 -10.43 -21.58 9.05
C LYS A 56 -9.29 -20.65 8.62
N ASN A 57 -9.50 -19.35 8.70
CA ASN A 57 -8.50 -18.36 8.28
C ASN A 57 -7.33 -18.39 9.28
N PRO A 58 -6.08 -18.67 8.87
CA PRO A 58 -4.94 -18.74 9.79
C PRO A 58 -4.62 -17.41 10.49
N CYS A 59 -5.16 -16.29 9.99
CA CYS A 59 -5.06 -14.96 10.60
C CYS A 59 -6.22 -14.61 11.54
N GLU A 60 -7.28 -15.43 11.60
CA GLU A 60 -8.53 -15.13 12.31
C GLU A 60 -8.34 -14.91 13.81
N VAL A 61 -7.54 -15.77 14.44
CA VAL A 61 -7.27 -15.69 15.88
C VAL A 61 -6.02 -14.84 16.10
N ASN A 62 -6.17 -13.74 16.86
CA ASN A 62 -5.08 -12.85 17.27
C ASN A 62 -4.19 -12.37 16.10
N ASN A 63 -4.77 -12.06 14.92
CA ASN A 63 -4.02 -11.68 13.71
C ASN A 63 -2.96 -12.71 13.30
N GLY A 64 -3.21 -14.00 13.57
CA GLY A 64 -2.24 -15.09 13.40
C GLY A 64 -1.01 -14.97 14.31
N GLY A 65 -0.99 -14.05 15.27
CA GLY A 65 0.15 -13.67 16.09
C GLY A 65 1.09 -12.65 15.42
N CYS A 66 0.68 -12.00 14.33
CA CYS A 66 1.45 -10.94 13.69
C CYS A 66 1.23 -9.60 14.40
N SER A 67 2.30 -8.84 14.59
CA SER A 67 2.23 -7.49 15.18
C SER A 67 1.50 -6.47 14.30
N HIS A 68 1.62 -6.59 12.97
CA HIS A 68 1.03 -5.63 12.01
C HIS A 68 0.17 -6.33 10.97
N ILE A 69 0.78 -6.92 9.93
CA ILE A 69 0.04 -7.46 8.79
C ILE A 69 0.16 -8.99 8.78
N CYS A 70 -0.98 -9.68 8.71
CA CYS A 70 -1.05 -11.12 8.51
C CYS A 70 -1.53 -11.43 7.08
N LEU A 71 -0.68 -12.09 6.30
CA LEU A 71 -0.95 -12.47 4.91
C LEU A 71 -1.20 -13.99 4.83
N ILE A 72 -2.25 -14.37 4.10
CA ILE A 72 -2.54 -15.79 3.80
C ILE A 72 -1.52 -16.27 2.77
N ASN A 73 -0.78 -17.33 3.11
CA ASN A 73 0.22 -17.93 2.22
C ASN A 73 -0.28 -19.23 1.60
N SER A 74 -1.09 -19.99 2.33
CA SER A 74 -1.78 -21.17 1.84
C SER A 74 -3.11 -21.35 2.59
N PRO A 75 -3.97 -22.31 2.22
CA PRO A 75 -5.24 -22.55 2.92
C PRO A 75 -5.11 -22.79 4.44
N THR A 76 -3.93 -23.21 4.90
CA THR A 76 -3.63 -23.55 6.30
C THR A 76 -2.47 -22.75 6.89
N SER A 77 -1.80 -21.88 6.13
CA SER A 77 -0.61 -21.16 6.58
C SER A 77 -0.71 -19.65 6.36
N ARG A 78 0.00 -18.90 7.21
CA ARG A 78 0.13 -17.45 7.11
C ARG A 78 1.58 -17.00 7.23
N LEU A 79 1.84 -15.79 6.75
CA LEU A 79 3.09 -15.06 6.88
C LEU A 79 2.82 -13.71 7.53
N CYS A 80 3.74 -13.21 8.35
CA CYS A 80 3.68 -11.83 8.83
C CYS A 80 4.44 -10.93 7.88
N ALA A 81 3.87 -9.76 7.60
CA ALA A 81 4.49 -8.69 6.84
C ALA A 81 4.52 -7.40 7.66
N CYS A 82 5.45 -6.52 7.30
CA CYS A 82 5.60 -5.23 7.96
C CYS A 82 5.22 -4.10 7.01
N PRO A 83 4.64 -3.01 7.52
CA PRO A 83 4.49 -1.78 6.77
C PRO A 83 5.85 -1.26 6.29
N HIS A 84 5.81 -0.27 5.40
CA HIS A 84 7.01 0.47 5.02
C HIS A 84 7.75 1.03 6.24
N MET A 85 9.07 1.18 6.14
CA MET A 85 9.95 1.66 7.21
C MET A 85 10.02 0.75 8.44
N MET A 86 9.57 -0.49 8.32
CA MET A 86 9.70 -1.50 9.36
C MET A 86 10.15 -2.84 8.77
N ARG A 87 10.82 -3.64 9.59
CA ARG A 87 11.35 -4.95 9.23
C ARG A 87 10.88 -6.01 10.20
N LEU A 88 10.63 -7.20 9.66
CA LEU A 88 10.29 -8.35 10.48
C LEU A 88 11.51 -8.78 11.27
N ARG A 89 11.36 -8.91 12.58
CA ARG A 89 12.46 -9.29 13.48
C ARG A 89 13.06 -10.63 13.02
N SER A 90 14.37 -10.63 12.80
CA SER A 90 15.13 -11.85 12.52
C SER A 90 15.01 -12.84 13.68
N GLY A 91 14.90 -14.13 13.37
CA GLY A 91 14.82 -15.20 14.35
C GLY A 91 13.68 -16.19 14.07
N PRO A 92 13.44 -17.14 14.98
CA PRO A 92 12.43 -18.19 14.80
C PRO A 92 11.00 -17.63 14.80
N ASN A 93 10.74 -16.59 15.60
CA ASN A 93 9.42 -15.97 15.73
C ASN A 93 9.32 -14.69 14.89
N LYS A 94 9.13 -14.89 13.57
CA LYS A 94 8.92 -13.87 12.53
C LYS A 94 7.52 -13.23 12.64
N GLN A 95 7.26 -12.56 13.75
CA GLN A 95 5.93 -12.02 14.11
C GLN A 95 5.93 -10.51 14.37
N ASN A 96 7.03 -9.97 14.89
CA ASN A 96 7.14 -8.59 15.31
C ASN A 96 7.88 -7.74 14.27
N CYS A 97 7.32 -6.57 13.96
CA CYS A 97 7.97 -5.57 13.12
C CYS A 97 8.75 -4.59 13.99
N LEU A 98 9.95 -4.27 13.57
CA LEU A 98 10.86 -3.31 14.19
C LEU A 98 11.10 -2.15 13.21
N PRO A 99 11.18 -0.89 13.67
CA PRO A 99 11.58 0.22 12.81
C PRO A 99 12.93 -0.04 12.13
N VAL A 100 13.12 0.49 10.92
CA VAL A 100 14.45 0.49 10.29
C VAL A 100 15.39 1.43 11.05
N ASN A 101 16.67 1.06 11.14
CA ASN A 101 17.65 1.82 11.91
C ASN A 101 18.28 2.97 11.11
N GLN A 102 18.40 2.82 9.79
CA GLN A 102 19.06 3.78 8.92
C GLN A 102 18.15 4.10 7.74
N THR A 103 17.92 5.39 7.52
CA THR A 103 17.01 5.89 6.50
C THR A 103 17.64 7.09 5.83
N LEU A 104 17.61 7.11 4.50
CA LEU A 104 17.86 8.31 3.72
C LEU A 104 16.52 8.97 3.39
N LEU A 105 16.40 10.26 3.65
CA LEU A 105 15.24 11.04 3.25
C LEU A 105 15.54 11.78 1.95
N ALA A 106 14.60 11.70 1.00
CA ALA A 106 14.68 12.38 -0.28
C ALA A 106 13.40 13.16 -0.50
N ALA A 107 13.52 14.46 -0.76
CA ALA A 107 12.38 15.31 -1.08
C ALA A 107 12.30 15.55 -2.58
N THR A 108 11.09 15.43 -3.11
CA THR A 108 10.66 16.07 -4.36
C THR A 108 9.97 17.39 -4.01
N SER A 109 9.51 18.15 -5.01
CA SER A 109 8.74 19.38 -4.75
C SER A 109 7.43 19.11 -4.02
N THR A 110 6.82 17.93 -4.17
CA THR A 110 5.47 17.62 -3.66
C THR A 110 5.40 16.42 -2.70
N ALA A 111 6.52 15.76 -2.43
CA ALA A 111 6.53 14.57 -1.58
C ALA A 111 7.90 14.35 -0.93
N ILE A 112 7.88 13.81 0.28
CA ILE A 112 9.07 13.36 1.00
C ILE A 112 9.04 11.84 1.04
N HIS A 113 10.10 11.25 0.50
CA HIS A 113 10.32 9.82 0.44
C HIS A 113 11.33 9.39 1.49
N ALA A 114 11.15 8.18 2.02
CA ALA A 114 12.15 7.51 2.82
C ALA A 114 12.72 6.31 2.06
N VAL A 115 14.03 6.13 2.19
CA VAL A 115 14.78 5.03 1.57
C VAL A 115 15.49 4.27 2.67
N ASP A 116 15.25 2.97 2.71
CA ASP A 116 15.97 2.06 3.58
C ASP A 116 17.37 1.79 3.01
N ILE A 117 18.41 2.25 3.72
CA ILE A 117 19.79 2.23 3.21
C ILE A 117 20.35 0.81 3.13
N ASP A 118 19.93 -0.13 3.99
CA ASP A 118 20.43 -1.51 3.86
C ASP A 118 19.70 -2.30 2.77
N PHE A 119 18.66 -1.72 2.16
CA PHE A 119 17.97 -2.31 1.02
C PHE A 119 17.73 -1.26 -0.09
N PRO A 120 18.81 -0.71 -0.68
CA PRO A 120 18.72 0.43 -1.60
C PRO A 120 18.03 0.08 -2.93
N ASN A 121 17.97 -1.21 -3.26
CA ASN A 121 17.31 -1.72 -4.46
C ASN A 121 15.83 -2.09 -4.22
N ALA A 122 15.21 -1.52 -3.18
CA ALA A 122 13.77 -1.65 -2.97
C ALA A 122 13.01 -1.17 -4.22
N ALA A 123 12.00 -1.93 -4.65
CA ALA A 123 11.18 -1.54 -5.80
C ALA A 123 10.27 -0.32 -5.52
N VAL A 124 10.15 0.10 -4.26
CA VAL A 124 9.25 1.16 -3.82
C VAL A 124 9.91 2.01 -2.73
N PHE A 125 9.92 3.33 -2.92
CA PHE A 125 10.30 4.30 -1.90
C PHE A 125 9.04 4.91 -1.29
N PRO A 126 8.70 4.56 -0.04
CA PRO A 126 7.48 5.05 0.61
C PRO A 126 7.46 6.57 0.70
N VAL A 127 6.29 7.15 0.36
CA VAL A 127 5.99 8.55 0.63
C VAL A 127 5.59 8.66 2.10
N ILE A 128 6.38 9.40 2.88
CA ILE A 128 6.14 9.63 4.32
C ILE A 128 5.29 10.88 4.55
N ALA A 129 5.43 11.88 3.68
CA ALA A 129 4.57 13.06 3.63
C ALA A 129 4.38 13.50 2.18
N GLY A 130 3.17 13.95 1.85
CA GLY A 130 2.85 14.35 0.47
C GLY A 130 1.37 14.59 0.19
N LYS A 131 0.49 14.41 1.18
CA LYS A 131 -0.95 14.67 0.98
C LYS A 131 -1.22 16.16 0.85
N ASP A 132 -0.52 16.96 1.65
CA ASP A 132 -0.74 18.40 1.75
C ASP A 132 0.59 19.16 1.61
N ILE A 133 1.42 18.74 0.64
CA ILE A 133 2.68 19.41 0.28
C ILE A 133 2.54 20.03 -1.11
N GLN A 134 2.97 21.28 -1.25
CA GLN A 134 2.95 22.01 -2.51
C GLN A 134 4.35 22.33 -3.06
N ASN A 135 5.30 22.71 -2.20
CA ASN A 135 6.64 23.08 -2.65
C ASN A 135 7.69 22.96 -1.54
N VAL A 136 8.26 21.76 -1.35
CA VAL A 136 9.33 21.52 -0.38
C VAL A 136 10.59 22.28 -0.77
N LYS A 137 11.20 22.99 0.20
CA LYS A 137 12.51 23.64 0.01
C LYS A 137 13.62 23.01 0.83
N ALA A 138 13.34 22.69 2.08
CA ALA A 138 14.31 22.06 2.97
C ALA A 138 13.64 20.98 3.82
N ILE A 139 14.41 19.95 4.16
CA ILE A 139 14.01 18.85 5.04
C ILE A 139 15.02 18.68 6.17
N ALA A 140 14.54 18.26 7.33
CA ALA A 140 15.37 17.85 8.46
C ALA A 140 14.71 16.68 9.20
N ALA A 141 15.50 15.94 9.97
CA ALA A 141 15.00 14.86 10.81
C ALA A 141 15.57 14.93 12.23
N ASP A 142 14.70 14.70 13.21
CA ASP A 142 15.08 14.38 14.58
C ASP A 142 15.11 12.85 14.70
N HIS A 143 16.31 12.28 14.71
CA HIS A 143 16.50 10.83 14.81
C HIS A 143 16.03 10.27 16.15
N SER A 144 16.21 11.02 17.24
CA SER A 144 15.83 10.56 18.59
C SER A 144 14.32 10.37 18.75
N LYS A 145 13.54 11.20 18.05
CA LYS A 145 12.06 11.16 18.05
C LYS A 145 11.48 10.56 16.78
N ALA A 146 12.31 10.06 15.86
CA ALA A 146 11.89 9.57 14.55
C ALA A 146 10.92 10.52 13.82
N THR A 147 11.22 11.83 13.85
CA THR A 147 10.34 12.89 13.33
C THR A 147 11.00 13.60 12.16
N VAL A 148 10.26 13.80 11.07
CA VAL A 148 10.70 14.57 9.89
C VAL A 148 10.04 15.93 9.90
N PHE A 149 10.80 16.96 9.58
CA PHE A 149 10.36 18.34 9.43
C PHE A 149 10.63 18.81 8.00
N TRP A 150 9.75 19.65 7.46
CA TRP A 150 9.97 20.27 6.16
C TRP A 150 9.43 21.69 6.10
N SER A 151 10.06 22.51 5.24
CA SER A 151 9.55 23.82 4.87
C SER A 151 8.82 23.74 3.55
N ASP A 152 7.60 24.28 3.52
CA ASP A 152 6.81 24.46 2.30
C ASP A 152 6.74 25.95 1.96
N ASP A 153 7.31 26.31 0.81
CA ASP A 153 7.42 27.69 0.36
C ASP A 153 6.12 28.28 -0.14
N THR A 154 5.22 27.46 -0.70
CA THR A 154 3.92 27.96 -1.16
C THR A 154 3.01 28.20 0.04
N LYS A 155 3.04 27.30 1.02
CA LYS A 155 2.26 27.42 2.25
C LYS A 155 2.84 28.39 3.26
N LYS A 156 4.10 28.76 3.11
CA LYS A 156 4.86 29.57 4.08
C LYS A 156 4.72 28.96 5.48
N ALA A 157 5.01 27.66 5.58
CA ALA A 157 4.85 26.91 6.82
C ALA A 157 5.94 25.84 6.98
N ILE A 158 6.27 25.55 8.23
CA ILE A 158 7.04 24.36 8.60
C ILE A 158 6.07 23.34 9.17
N SER A 159 6.13 22.13 8.62
CA SER A 159 5.32 21.02 9.08
C SER A 159 6.20 19.84 9.50
N LYS A 160 5.61 18.91 10.25
CA LYS A 160 6.28 17.70 10.72
C LYS A 160 5.40 16.47 10.57
N VAL A 161 6.04 15.30 10.58
CA VAL A 161 5.39 13.99 10.63
C VAL A 161 6.32 12.99 11.30
N TYR A 162 5.77 11.98 11.98
CA TYR A 162 6.57 10.84 12.43
C TYR A 162 6.92 9.93 11.24
N LEU A 163 8.12 9.34 11.22
CA LEU A 163 8.57 8.44 10.15
C LEU A 163 7.66 7.21 9.95
N ASN A 164 6.98 6.79 11.00
CA ASN A 164 5.98 5.71 10.96
C ASN A 164 4.59 6.17 10.46
N GLY A 165 4.44 7.45 10.09
CA GLY A 165 3.19 8.07 9.64
C GLY A 165 2.15 8.28 10.74
N THR A 166 2.45 7.96 12.00
CA THR A 166 1.53 8.23 13.12
C THR A 166 1.39 9.74 13.35
N GLY A 167 0.33 10.18 14.02
CA GLY A 167 0.08 11.60 14.31
C GLY A 167 -0.36 12.47 13.12
N GLY A 168 -0.10 12.04 11.88
CA GLY A 168 -0.41 12.79 10.67
C GLY A 168 0.54 13.95 10.41
N GLU A 169 0.34 14.63 9.27
CA GLU A 169 1.07 15.85 8.92
C GLU A 169 0.57 17.02 9.79
N GLU A 170 1.46 17.63 10.58
CA GLU A 170 1.12 18.71 11.52
C GLU A 170 1.92 19.98 11.20
N THR A 171 1.25 21.13 11.07
CA THR A 171 1.91 22.44 10.91
C THR A 171 2.44 22.92 12.26
N VAL A 172 3.76 23.14 12.33
CA VAL A 172 4.46 23.55 13.56
C VAL A 172 4.63 25.07 13.63
N ILE A 173 4.96 25.71 12.50
CA ILE A 173 5.16 27.16 12.41
C ILE A 173 4.48 27.67 11.14
N TRP A 174 3.67 28.72 11.26
CA TRP A 174 2.98 29.34 10.12
C TRP A 174 3.13 30.88 10.04
N LYS A 175 3.82 31.50 11.01
CA LYS A 175 4.09 32.96 11.03
C LYS A 175 5.58 33.22 11.10
N GLY A 176 6.06 34.18 10.30
CA GLY A 176 7.46 34.61 10.32
C GLY A 176 8.42 33.75 9.49
N THR A 177 7.94 32.73 8.78
CA THR A 177 8.75 31.90 7.88
C THR A 177 8.92 32.61 6.54
N CYS A 178 9.91 33.49 6.44
CA CYS A 178 10.35 34.06 5.17
C CYS A 178 11.71 33.44 4.81
N PHE A 179 11.79 32.78 3.65
CA PHE A 179 13.00 32.14 3.09
C PHE A 179 13.74 31.20 4.06
N ILE A 180 13.20 29.99 4.28
CA ILE A 180 13.96 28.90 4.91
C ILE A 180 14.63 28.11 3.79
N GLU A 181 15.84 28.53 3.43
CA GLU A 181 16.65 27.83 2.43
C GLU A 181 17.38 26.61 3.00
N ASN A 182 17.61 26.55 4.32
CA ASN A 182 18.28 25.44 4.97
C ASN A 182 17.76 25.21 6.40
N PHE A 183 17.58 23.95 6.80
CA PHE A 183 17.52 23.58 8.21
C PHE A 183 18.94 23.28 8.71
N ILE A 184 19.35 23.94 9.80
CA ILE A 184 20.54 23.52 10.55
C ILE A 184 20.08 22.41 11.49
N SER A 185 20.47 21.16 11.23
CA SER A 185 20.30 20.07 12.20
C SER A 185 21.31 20.30 13.32
N ALA A 186 20.83 20.62 14.52
CA ALA A 186 21.63 20.58 15.74
C ALA A 186 21.59 19.13 16.26
N TYR A 187 22.78 18.52 16.33
CA TYR A 187 23.04 17.17 16.82
C TYR A 187 22.65 17.01 18.30
#